data_AF-A0A0D7AYR3-F1
#
_entry.id   AF-A0A0D7AYR3-F1
#
_cell.length_a   1.000
_cell.length_b   1.000
_cell.length_c   1.000
_cell.angle_alpha   90.00
_cell.angle_beta   90.00
_cell.angle_gamma   90.00
#
_symmetry.space_group_name_H-M   'P 1'
#
loop_
_entity.id
_entity.type
_entity.pdbx_description
1 polymer ?
#
loop_
_entity_poly.entity_id
_entity_poly.type
_entity_poly.pdbx_seq_one_letter_code
_entity_poly.pdbx_strand_id
1 'polypeptide(L)'
;MSQYRVRGTSDSKMPSRVNINGQIVSIPHSSTIASFVDSLSNPELPTRCSVFYAGANVVFVSYPECAEELRRTNPEIFATAIQFLSHFRSDEKVASIAQPVCNCPKDSHWWVHDVAQHWPSTTLEAGSQLFDSMCSIAHSGLMNTKEVGFTCPWPTIEKLVKSSDKSLKATGRATWPTKYTDVFGDNPQLIVHMLWSIFNQFPDAYNPLFLLYSLVRMSRLTVMAALARILGWARQLVDHANQALDVNLQLRRYLGKFDLLIEFMDETRLAFGRGGDMAIYRAWHLSEGREREDVVLFASRALCMDTFKDSYDLQAEKLVFIGTFFYEICDTTSVFGFNIMGEEWPPLSPRIVTKPYNPFTKYLEDPGLIKTDACEKIYKMASFNGCAAPNCFALKATLDRKLQACSACHVVRYCSPECQHAAWKHVEIPHRPICRLLSTITKKLGIEWRKFTHPDQQALLQKNVERLTVKEAQDIKDLELRMSTWRMLARAKPTEESSSDVFKKVMNAMNTVQELQRMNAAK
;
A
#
# COMPACT_ATOMS: atom_id res chain seq x y z
N MET A 1 4.61 -34.30 -4.13
CA MET A 1 6.00 -34.38 -4.62
C MET A 1 6.11 -35.56 -5.56
N SER A 2 6.29 -35.31 -6.87
CA SER A 2 7.08 -36.25 -7.65
C SER A 2 8.44 -36.35 -6.94
N GLN A 3 8.97 -37.55 -6.76
CA GLN A 3 10.29 -37.73 -6.18
C GLN A 3 11.31 -37.09 -7.14
N TYR A 4 11.70 -35.84 -6.88
CA TYR A 4 12.84 -35.25 -7.57
C TYR A 4 14.04 -36.13 -7.24
N ARG A 5 14.67 -36.70 -8.28
CA ARG A 5 15.95 -37.39 -8.13
C ARG A 5 17.00 -36.32 -7.86
N VAL A 6 17.14 -35.94 -6.60
CA VAL A 6 18.20 -35.07 -6.12
C VAL A 6 19.51 -35.83 -6.26
N ARG A 7 20.51 -35.25 -6.91
CA ARG A 7 21.86 -35.81 -6.98
C ARG A 7 22.55 -35.59 -5.63
N GLY A 8 22.17 -36.39 -4.65
CA GLY A 8 22.79 -36.35 -3.34
C GLY A 8 24.21 -36.89 -3.41
N THR A 9 25.20 -36.08 -3.02
CA THR A 9 26.46 -36.60 -2.49
C THR A 9 26.21 -37.16 -1.09
N SER A 10 27.06 -38.07 -0.59
CA SER A 10 26.96 -38.63 0.77
C SER A 10 26.91 -37.58 1.88
N ASP A 11 27.40 -36.36 1.61
CA ASP A 11 27.45 -35.23 2.55
C ASP A 11 26.29 -34.23 2.39
N SER A 12 25.30 -34.54 1.55
CA SER A 12 24.20 -33.60 1.24
C SER A 12 23.37 -33.28 2.48
N LYS A 13 23.30 -31.99 2.83
CA LYS A 13 22.53 -31.48 3.97
C LYS A 13 21.07 -31.26 3.57
N MET A 14 20.38 -32.36 3.28
CA MET A 14 18.97 -32.36 2.86
C MET A 14 18.03 -31.92 4.00
N PRO A 15 16.80 -31.46 3.67
CA PRO A 15 15.82 -31.07 4.67
C PRO A 15 15.45 -32.22 5.62
N SER A 16 15.33 -31.91 6.90
CA SER A 16 14.80 -32.85 7.90
C SER A 16 13.28 -32.79 7.94
N ARG A 17 12.61 -33.94 8.08
CA ARG A 17 11.16 -34.00 8.29
C ARG A 17 10.85 -33.73 9.76
N VAL A 18 10.11 -32.66 10.02
CA VAL A 18 9.68 -32.26 11.37
C VAL A 18 8.16 -32.29 11.41
N ASN A 19 7.60 -32.80 12.51
CA ASN A 19 6.15 -32.74 12.76
C ASN A 19 5.82 -31.39 13.39
N ILE A 20 5.11 -30.53 12.65
CA ILE A 20 4.62 -29.23 13.09
C ILE A 20 3.10 -29.31 13.12
N ASN A 21 2.51 -29.25 14.31
CA ASN A 21 1.05 -29.29 14.51
C ASN A 21 0.33 -30.47 13.81
N GLY A 22 0.97 -31.65 13.80
CA GLY A 22 0.42 -32.86 13.17
C GLY A 22 0.74 -33.00 11.68
N GLN A 23 1.39 -32.01 11.06
CA GLN A 23 1.83 -32.07 9.67
C GLN A 23 3.34 -32.34 9.58
N ILE A 24 3.73 -33.30 8.76
CA ILE A 24 5.14 -33.58 8.48
C ILE A 24 5.62 -32.61 7.40
N VAL A 25 6.41 -31.63 7.81
CA VAL A 25 6.96 -30.57 6.96
C VAL A 25 8.47 -30.77 6.81
N SER A 26 9.01 -30.47 5.63
CA SER A 26 10.45 -30.50 5.40
C SER A 26 11.06 -29.16 5.81
N ILE A 27 11.92 -29.15 6.81
CA ILE A 27 12.63 -27.94 7.28
C ILE A 27 14.06 -27.97 6.73
N PRO A 28 14.55 -26.88 6.11
CA PRO A 28 15.92 -26.80 5.62
C PRO A 28 16.94 -27.05 6.75
N HIS A 29 18.03 -27.73 6.42
CA HIS A 29 19.15 -27.90 7.35
C HIS A 29 19.80 -26.53 7.64
N SER A 30 20.26 -26.31 8.88
CA SER A 30 20.84 -25.03 9.34
C SER A 30 22.02 -24.55 8.48
N SER A 31 22.86 -25.46 7.99
CA SER A 31 23.94 -25.11 7.06
C SER A 31 23.45 -24.56 5.72
N THR A 32 22.29 -25.01 5.23
CA THR A 32 21.69 -24.48 3.99
C THR A 32 21.16 -23.08 4.21
N ILE A 33 20.62 -22.81 5.40
CA ILE A 33 20.22 -21.47 5.84
C ILE A 33 21.45 -20.55 5.93
N ALA A 34 22.51 -21.01 6.59
CA ALA A 34 23.77 -20.27 6.67
C ALA A 34 24.34 -19.97 5.28
N SER A 35 24.37 -20.96 4.38
CA SER A 35 24.84 -20.74 3.01
C SER A 35 23.99 -19.74 2.23
N PHE A 36 22.68 -19.63 2.50
CA PHE A 36 21.82 -18.62 1.89
C PHE A 36 22.12 -17.21 2.43
N VAL A 37 22.28 -17.10 3.75
CA VAL A 37 22.60 -15.82 4.40
C VAL A 37 23.98 -15.32 3.99
N ASP A 38 24.98 -16.20 4.05
CA ASP A 38 26.36 -15.90 3.68
C ASP A 38 26.47 -15.50 2.20
N SER A 39 25.69 -16.13 1.31
CA SER A 39 25.74 -15.80 -0.11
C SER A 39 25.20 -14.42 -0.46
N LEU A 40 24.45 -13.81 0.45
CA LEU A 40 23.86 -12.48 0.32
C LEU A 40 24.51 -11.45 1.26
N SER A 41 25.55 -11.83 2.01
CA SER A 41 26.27 -10.95 2.93
C SER A 41 26.86 -9.71 2.25
N ASN A 42 27.27 -9.84 0.97
CA ASN A 42 27.52 -8.72 0.08
C ASN A 42 26.34 -8.56 -0.89
N PRO A 43 25.43 -7.59 -0.67
CA PRO A 43 24.25 -7.44 -1.52
C PRO A 43 24.59 -6.98 -2.95
N GLU A 44 25.78 -6.44 -3.20
CA GLU A 44 26.20 -6.03 -4.56
C GLU A 44 26.58 -7.21 -5.44
N LEU A 45 27.10 -8.28 -4.83
CA LEU A 45 27.71 -9.40 -5.51
C LEU A 45 27.32 -10.71 -4.81
N PRO A 46 26.09 -11.21 -5.04
CA PRO A 46 25.69 -12.49 -4.49
C PRO A 46 26.64 -13.60 -4.98
N THR A 47 27.07 -14.48 -4.08
CA THR A 47 28.06 -15.53 -4.40
C THR A 47 27.46 -16.79 -5.02
N ARG A 48 26.14 -16.80 -5.25
CA ARG A 48 25.37 -17.90 -5.83
C ARG A 48 24.55 -17.40 -7.02
N CYS A 49 24.26 -18.30 -7.96
CA CYS A 49 23.45 -18.01 -9.14
C CYS A 49 21.95 -17.99 -8.82
N SER A 50 21.12 -17.53 -9.77
CA SER A 50 19.66 -17.46 -9.63
C SER A 50 19.02 -18.82 -9.33
N VAL A 51 19.56 -19.91 -9.86
CA VAL A 51 19.04 -21.28 -9.70
C VAL A 51 19.15 -21.74 -8.24
N PHE A 52 20.24 -21.40 -7.55
CA PHE A 52 20.38 -21.65 -6.12
C PHE A 52 19.26 -20.96 -5.34
N TYR A 53 19.00 -19.70 -5.63
CA TYR A 53 17.99 -18.92 -4.92
C TYR A 53 16.55 -19.37 -5.24
N ALA A 54 16.28 -19.81 -6.47
CA ALA A 54 15.02 -20.44 -6.82
C ALA A 54 14.80 -21.76 -6.06
N GLY A 55 15.84 -22.59 -5.96
CA GLY A 55 15.81 -23.79 -5.13
C GLY A 55 15.58 -23.46 -3.65
N ALA A 56 16.29 -22.47 -3.12
CA ALA A 56 16.13 -22.01 -1.74
C ALA A 56 14.70 -21.51 -1.48
N ASN A 57 14.12 -20.75 -2.41
CA ASN A 57 12.73 -20.32 -2.34
C ASN A 57 11.80 -21.53 -2.21
N VAL A 58 11.91 -22.51 -3.11
CA VAL A 58 11.08 -23.74 -3.02
C VAL A 58 11.24 -24.41 -1.65
N VAL A 59 12.46 -24.55 -1.14
CA VAL A 59 12.69 -25.18 0.17
C VAL A 59 12.08 -24.37 1.32
N PHE A 60 12.16 -23.04 1.29
CA PHE A 60 11.70 -22.18 2.37
C PHE A 60 10.20 -21.93 2.35
N VAL A 61 9.57 -21.87 1.17
CA VAL A 61 8.19 -21.37 1.02
C VAL A 61 7.19 -22.41 0.48
N SER A 62 7.62 -23.64 0.14
CA SER A 62 6.71 -24.69 -0.37
C SER A 62 5.53 -25.00 0.56
N TYR A 63 5.71 -24.82 1.86
CA TYR A 63 4.69 -25.06 2.87
C TYR A 63 4.60 -23.84 3.78
N PRO A 64 3.42 -23.24 3.97
CA PRO A 64 3.27 -22.10 4.87
C PRO A 64 3.69 -22.39 6.31
N GLU A 65 3.51 -23.64 6.75
CA GLU A 65 3.94 -24.13 8.05
C GLU A 65 5.48 -24.10 8.19
N CYS A 66 6.22 -24.29 7.08
CA CYS A 66 7.68 -24.14 7.04
C CYS A 66 8.07 -22.68 7.23
N ALA A 67 7.48 -21.76 6.44
CA ALA A 67 7.76 -20.33 6.55
C ALA A 67 7.43 -19.80 7.96
N GLU A 68 6.32 -20.24 8.55
CA GLU A 68 5.94 -19.87 9.92
C GLU A 68 6.99 -20.30 10.96
N GLU A 69 7.46 -21.54 10.87
CA GLU A 69 8.50 -22.05 11.76
C GLU A 69 9.84 -21.34 11.54
N LEU A 70 10.20 -21.05 10.29
CA LEU A 70 11.41 -20.28 9.95
C LEU A 70 11.36 -18.86 10.51
N ARG A 71 10.19 -18.18 10.52
CA ARG A 71 10.06 -16.84 11.12
C ARG A 71 10.41 -16.82 12.61
N ARG A 72 10.19 -17.95 13.29
CA ARG A 72 10.44 -18.11 14.73
C ARG A 72 11.87 -18.57 15.03
N THR A 73 12.44 -19.39 14.16
CA THR A 73 13.71 -20.10 14.44
C THR A 73 14.90 -19.54 13.68
N ASN A 74 14.69 -18.98 12.49
CA ASN A 74 15.72 -18.52 11.57
C ASN A 74 15.26 -17.20 10.89
N PRO A 75 14.94 -16.14 11.67
CA PRO A 75 14.43 -14.87 11.13
C PRO A 75 15.42 -14.17 10.17
N GLU A 76 16.71 -14.50 10.26
CA GLU A 76 17.78 -13.97 9.40
C GLU A 76 17.55 -14.24 7.91
N ILE A 77 16.83 -15.31 7.53
CA ILE A 77 16.48 -15.58 6.12
C ILE A 77 15.71 -14.39 5.53
N PHE A 78 14.69 -13.94 6.23
CA PHE A 78 13.80 -12.87 5.77
C PHE A 78 14.48 -11.51 5.89
N ALA A 79 15.23 -11.29 6.96
CA ALA A 79 16.00 -10.07 7.14
C ALA A 79 17.05 -9.89 6.04
N THR A 80 17.80 -10.94 5.69
CA THR A 80 18.80 -10.91 4.61
C THR A 80 18.14 -10.72 3.25
N ALA A 81 17.00 -11.35 2.98
CA ALA A 81 16.25 -11.13 1.74
C ALA A 81 15.78 -9.67 1.60
N ILE A 82 15.20 -9.10 2.66
CA ILE A 82 14.80 -7.68 2.69
C ILE A 82 16.01 -6.75 2.53
N GLN A 83 17.12 -7.03 3.21
CA GLN A 83 18.35 -6.25 3.09
C GLN A 83 18.90 -6.28 1.65
N PHE A 84 18.95 -7.46 1.03
CA PHE A 84 19.35 -7.61 -0.36
C PHE A 84 18.43 -6.81 -1.30
N LEU A 85 17.11 -6.90 -1.13
CA LEU A 85 16.13 -6.16 -1.94
C LEU A 85 16.17 -4.65 -1.71
N SER A 86 16.57 -4.21 -0.51
CA SER A 86 16.64 -2.79 -0.14
C SER A 86 17.96 -2.11 -0.54
N HIS A 87 18.97 -2.86 -0.97
CA HIS A 87 20.25 -2.30 -1.38
C HIS A 87 20.11 -1.52 -2.70
N PHE A 88 20.48 -0.25 -2.69
CA PHE A 88 20.36 0.62 -3.86
C PHE A 88 21.29 0.14 -4.99
N ARG A 89 20.76 0.03 -6.21
CA ARG A 89 21.50 -0.36 -7.41
C ARG A 89 21.01 0.46 -8.60
N SER A 90 21.89 0.77 -9.54
CA SER A 90 21.47 1.31 -10.84
C SER A 90 20.81 0.22 -11.68
N ASP A 91 20.03 0.60 -12.69
CA ASP A 91 19.36 -0.35 -13.58
C ASP A 91 20.37 -1.27 -14.31
N GLU A 92 21.56 -0.77 -14.66
CA GLU A 92 22.62 -1.60 -15.26
C GLU A 92 23.14 -2.64 -14.26
N LYS A 93 23.26 -2.26 -12.98
CA LYS A 93 23.71 -3.18 -11.94
C LYS A 93 22.67 -4.25 -11.64
N VAL A 94 21.39 -3.87 -11.59
CA VAL A 94 20.28 -4.82 -11.41
C VAL A 94 20.26 -5.85 -12.55
N ALA A 95 20.45 -5.44 -13.81
CA ALA A 95 20.59 -6.36 -14.94
C ALA A 95 21.82 -7.29 -14.85
N SER A 96 22.95 -6.78 -14.35
CA SER A 96 24.22 -7.52 -14.35
C SER A 96 24.35 -8.59 -13.26
N ILE A 97 23.57 -8.48 -12.18
CA ILE A 97 23.71 -9.33 -10.99
C ILE A 97 23.40 -10.80 -11.27
N ALA A 98 22.44 -11.08 -12.14
CA ALA A 98 22.08 -12.44 -12.47
C ALA A 98 22.73 -12.87 -13.79
N GLN A 99 23.47 -13.97 -13.76
CA GLN A 99 24.05 -14.59 -14.94
C GLN A 99 23.39 -15.95 -15.16
N PRO A 100 23.10 -16.34 -16.41
CA PRO A 100 22.50 -17.65 -16.70
C PRO A 100 23.47 -18.80 -16.42
N VAL A 101 24.78 -18.52 -16.42
CA VAL A 101 25.82 -19.50 -16.12
C VAL A 101 25.96 -19.68 -14.61
N CYS A 102 25.81 -20.92 -14.15
CA CYS A 102 26.01 -21.27 -12.75
C CYS A 102 27.51 -21.31 -12.41
N ASN A 103 27.96 -20.35 -11.59
CA ASN A 103 29.30 -20.30 -11.01
C ASN A 103 29.33 -20.67 -9.52
N CYS A 104 28.27 -21.31 -9.00
CA CYS A 104 28.21 -21.74 -7.61
C CYS A 104 29.31 -22.77 -7.31
N PRO A 105 29.90 -22.74 -6.10
CA PRO A 105 30.79 -23.83 -5.68
C PRO A 105 30.00 -25.15 -5.55
N LYS A 106 30.63 -26.25 -5.96
CA LYS A 106 30.09 -27.62 -5.87
C LYS A 106 30.24 -28.16 -4.44
N ASP A 107 29.56 -27.55 -3.50
CA ASP A 107 29.59 -27.91 -2.09
C ASP A 107 28.38 -28.77 -1.66
N SER A 108 28.24 -28.99 -0.35
CA SER A 108 27.16 -29.79 0.25
C SER A 108 25.75 -29.22 0.05
N HIS A 109 25.60 -28.02 -0.53
CA HIS A 109 24.33 -27.34 -0.82
C HIS A 109 23.99 -27.37 -2.31
N TRP A 110 24.80 -28.02 -3.16
CA TRP A 110 24.53 -28.12 -4.59
C TRP A 110 23.14 -28.70 -4.89
N TRP A 111 22.66 -29.60 -4.04
CA TRP A 111 21.32 -30.21 -4.14
C TRP A 111 20.18 -29.20 -4.25
N VAL A 112 20.35 -27.97 -3.73
CA VAL A 112 19.35 -26.91 -3.81
C VAL A 112 19.02 -26.57 -5.27
N HIS A 113 19.99 -26.69 -6.19
CA HIS A 113 19.77 -26.46 -7.62
C HIS A 113 18.86 -27.52 -8.26
N ASP A 114 18.91 -28.77 -7.79
CA ASP A 114 18.07 -29.85 -8.33
C ASP A 114 16.59 -29.66 -7.98
N VAL A 115 16.29 -28.84 -6.96
CA VAL A 115 14.93 -28.48 -6.56
C VAL A 115 14.38 -27.33 -7.40
N ALA A 116 15.24 -26.52 -7.99
CA ALA A 116 14.83 -25.49 -8.92
C ALA A 116 14.21 -26.14 -10.17
N GLN A 117 13.01 -25.72 -10.52
CA GLN A 117 12.26 -26.31 -11.64
C GLN A 117 12.73 -25.80 -13.01
N HIS A 118 13.49 -24.71 -13.04
CA HIS A 118 13.84 -23.99 -14.25
C HIS A 118 15.30 -23.53 -14.21
N TRP A 119 16.02 -23.76 -15.31
CA TRP A 119 17.37 -23.24 -15.53
C TRP A 119 17.27 -22.12 -16.57
N PRO A 120 17.62 -20.88 -16.20
CA PRO A 120 17.52 -19.75 -17.12
C PRO A 120 18.53 -19.89 -18.25
N SER A 121 18.09 -19.57 -19.46
CA SER A 121 18.89 -19.57 -20.67
C SER A 121 19.44 -18.19 -21.02
N THR A 122 18.80 -17.13 -20.50
CA THR A 122 19.20 -15.74 -20.72
C THR A 122 19.47 -14.99 -19.43
N THR A 123 20.21 -13.88 -19.51
CA THR A 123 20.42 -12.95 -18.39
C THR A 123 19.09 -12.40 -17.85
N LEU A 124 18.13 -12.12 -18.73
CA LEU A 124 16.81 -11.62 -18.34
C LEU A 124 16.05 -12.67 -17.52
N GLU A 125 16.01 -13.93 -17.97
CA GLU A 125 15.40 -15.04 -17.24
C GLU A 125 16.08 -15.29 -15.88
N ALA A 126 17.41 -15.21 -15.84
CA ALA A 126 18.17 -15.36 -14.60
C ALA A 126 17.84 -14.24 -13.60
N GLY A 127 17.73 -12.99 -14.08
CA GLY A 127 17.34 -11.83 -13.28
C GLY A 127 15.93 -11.96 -12.73
N SER A 128 14.96 -12.27 -13.60
CA SER A 128 13.57 -12.54 -13.21
C SER A 128 13.51 -13.63 -12.14
N GLN A 129 14.18 -14.77 -12.36
CA GLN A 129 14.19 -15.88 -11.42
C GLN A 129 14.79 -15.50 -10.06
N LEU A 130 15.92 -14.78 -10.04
CA LEU A 130 16.57 -14.34 -8.81
C LEU A 130 15.65 -13.45 -7.99
N PHE A 131 15.15 -12.37 -8.59
CA PHE A 131 14.36 -11.37 -7.87
C PHE A 131 12.97 -11.88 -7.51
N ASP A 132 12.36 -12.70 -8.36
CA ASP A 132 11.10 -13.37 -8.05
C ASP A 132 11.25 -14.24 -6.79
N SER A 133 12.35 -15.02 -6.72
CA SER A 133 12.66 -15.88 -5.57
C SER A 133 12.92 -15.08 -4.29
N MET A 134 13.71 -14.00 -4.36
CA MET A 134 13.98 -13.13 -3.20
C MET A 134 12.70 -12.48 -2.67
N CYS A 135 11.87 -11.95 -3.58
CA CYS A 135 10.62 -11.29 -3.19
C CYS A 135 9.62 -12.30 -2.60
N SER A 136 9.56 -13.53 -3.14
CA SER A 136 8.72 -14.60 -2.62
C SER A 136 9.12 -15.04 -1.20
N ILE A 137 10.43 -15.18 -0.95
CA ILE A 137 10.96 -15.47 0.40
C ILE A 137 10.61 -14.34 1.36
N ALA A 138 10.91 -13.09 1.00
CA ALA A 138 10.61 -11.93 1.83
C ALA A 138 9.11 -11.80 2.15
N HIS A 139 8.25 -11.99 1.14
CA HIS A 139 6.80 -11.99 1.30
C HIS A 139 6.32 -13.09 2.26
N SER A 140 6.85 -14.31 2.14
CA SER A 140 6.50 -15.44 3.00
C SER A 140 6.91 -15.23 4.47
N GLY A 141 7.92 -14.38 4.71
CA GLY A 141 8.26 -13.90 6.05
C GLY A 141 7.24 -12.93 6.64
N LEU A 142 6.56 -12.15 5.80
CA LEU A 142 5.60 -11.15 6.26
C LEU A 142 4.23 -11.79 6.57
N MET A 143 3.82 -12.80 5.81
CA MET A 143 2.50 -13.40 5.96
C MET A 143 2.36 -14.80 5.35
N ASN A 144 1.37 -15.54 5.84
CA ASN A 144 0.98 -16.84 5.33
C ASN A 144 0.14 -16.67 4.05
N THR A 145 0.64 -17.15 2.91
CA THR A 145 0.00 -17.06 1.60
C THR A 145 -1.38 -17.74 1.50
N LYS A 146 -1.67 -18.76 2.33
CA LYS A 146 -3.00 -19.42 2.38
C LYS A 146 -4.10 -18.49 2.91
N GLU A 147 -3.72 -17.47 3.69
CA GLU A 147 -4.67 -16.54 4.33
C GLU A 147 -4.91 -15.28 3.49
N VAL A 148 -4.26 -15.17 2.31
CA VAL A 148 -4.26 -13.94 1.52
C VAL A 148 -5.16 -14.09 0.30
N GLY A 149 -6.43 -13.71 0.47
CA GLY A 149 -7.26 -13.24 -0.64
C GLY A 149 -7.28 -11.71 -0.68
N PHE A 150 -7.66 -11.12 -1.82
CA PHE A 150 -7.92 -9.67 -1.91
C PHE A 150 -9.00 -9.20 -0.91
N THR A 151 -9.86 -10.12 -0.46
CA THR A 151 -10.96 -9.91 0.47
C THR A 151 -10.57 -10.12 1.95
N CYS A 152 -9.44 -10.75 2.25
CA CYS A 152 -9.01 -10.98 3.62
C CYS A 152 -8.41 -9.71 4.22
N PRO A 153 -8.65 -9.41 5.52
CA PRO A 153 -8.06 -8.26 6.16
C PRO A 153 -6.55 -8.44 6.31
N TRP A 154 -5.77 -7.61 5.64
CA TRP A 154 -4.31 -7.64 5.72
C TRP A 154 -3.84 -7.18 7.11
N PRO A 155 -2.89 -7.87 7.75
CA PRO A 155 -2.27 -7.37 8.96
C PRO A 155 -1.45 -6.11 8.61
N THR A 156 -1.37 -5.15 9.53
CA THR A 156 -0.42 -4.05 9.39
C THR A 156 0.93 -4.47 9.96
N ILE A 157 2.01 -3.81 9.57
CA ILE A 157 3.34 -4.11 10.13
C ILE A 157 3.35 -4.00 11.66
N GLU A 158 2.62 -3.04 12.24
CA GLU A 158 2.52 -2.89 13.69
C GLU A 158 1.71 -4.01 14.36
N LYS A 159 0.81 -4.67 13.63
CA LYS A 159 0.13 -5.88 14.13
C LYS A 159 1.09 -7.07 14.12
N LEU A 160 1.93 -7.21 13.10
CA LEU A 160 2.94 -8.25 13.03
C LEU A 160 3.97 -8.11 14.17
N VAL A 161 4.51 -6.91 14.38
CA VAL A 161 5.43 -6.60 15.49
C VAL A 161 4.80 -6.93 16.85
N LYS A 162 3.55 -6.54 17.08
CA LYS A 162 2.85 -6.90 18.32
C LYS A 162 2.62 -8.40 18.47
N SER A 163 2.39 -9.11 17.35
CA SER A 163 2.28 -10.57 17.36
C SER A 163 3.62 -11.20 17.74
N SER A 164 4.71 -10.64 17.24
CA SER A 164 6.08 -11.03 17.62
C SER A 164 6.34 -10.86 19.11
N ASP A 165 6.02 -9.69 19.67
CA ASP A 165 6.15 -9.43 21.11
C ASP A 165 5.33 -10.41 21.96
N LYS A 166 4.12 -10.75 21.50
CA LYS A 166 3.27 -11.74 22.16
C LYS A 166 3.88 -13.14 22.09
N SER A 167 4.42 -13.54 20.92
CA SER A 167 5.12 -14.80 20.76
C SER A 167 6.35 -14.89 21.67
N LEU A 168 7.13 -13.81 21.77
CA LEU A 168 8.30 -13.73 22.66
C LEU A 168 7.89 -13.95 24.12
N LYS A 169 6.81 -13.31 24.57
CA LYS A 169 6.28 -13.48 25.93
C LYS A 169 5.72 -14.88 26.19
N ALA A 170 5.06 -15.49 25.20
CA ALA A 170 4.39 -16.78 25.36
C ALA A 170 5.34 -17.98 25.21
N THR A 171 6.30 -17.90 24.30
CA THR A 171 7.15 -19.04 23.89
C THR A 171 8.63 -18.84 24.16
N GLY A 172 9.03 -17.64 24.61
CA GLY A 172 10.44 -17.25 24.73
C GLY A 172 11.10 -16.94 23.39
N ARG A 173 10.37 -16.98 22.26
CA ARG A 173 10.89 -16.69 20.92
C ARG A 173 10.01 -15.69 20.17
N ALA A 174 10.63 -14.62 19.70
CA ALA A 174 9.99 -13.63 18.82
C ALA A 174 9.81 -14.21 17.41
N THR A 175 8.79 -13.74 16.67
CA THR A 175 8.61 -14.07 15.25
C THR A 175 9.00 -12.89 14.39
N TRP A 176 9.67 -13.08 13.27
CA TRP A 176 9.92 -11.98 12.35
C TRP A 176 8.61 -11.46 11.70
N PRO A 177 8.42 -10.14 11.51
CA PRO A 177 9.29 -9.04 11.96
C PRO A 177 9.11 -8.68 13.44
N THR A 178 10.19 -8.29 14.09
CA THR A 178 10.24 -7.86 15.50
C THR A 178 10.12 -6.34 15.67
N LYS A 179 10.45 -5.57 14.64
CA LYS A 179 10.34 -4.11 14.61
C LYS A 179 10.03 -3.61 13.20
N TYR A 180 9.57 -2.37 13.08
CA TYR A 180 9.25 -1.75 11.78
C TYR A 180 10.44 -1.70 10.82
N THR A 181 11.65 -1.45 11.37
CA THR A 181 12.89 -1.37 10.58
C THR A 181 13.37 -2.72 10.06
N ASP A 182 12.84 -3.85 10.55
CA ASP A 182 13.14 -5.15 9.96
C ASP A 182 12.60 -5.28 8.53
N VAL A 183 11.54 -4.52 8.19
CA VAL A 183 10.88 -4.57 6.87
C VAL A 183 11.30 -3.41 5.98
N PHE A 184 11.42 -2.21 6.54
CA PHE A 184 11.69 -0.99 5.77
C PHE A 184 13.12 -0.45 5.91
N GLY A 185 13.95 -1.08 6.74
CA GLY A 185 15.25 -0.52 7.13
C GLY A 185 15.11 0.87 7.76
N ASP A 186 16.17 1.67 7.66
CA ASP A 186 16.18 3.07 8.12
C ASP A 186 15.52 4.03 7.11
N ASN A 187 15.44 3.62 5.84
CA ASN A 187 14.83 4.41 4.77
C ASN A 187 13.87 3.56 3.92
N PRO A 188 12.55 3.65 4.17
CA PRO A 188 11.53 2.95 3.38
C PRO A 188 11.57 3.27 1.88
N GLN A 189 12.15 4.40 1.47
CA GLN A 189 12.26 4.76 0.06
C GLN A 189 13.14 3.77 -0.71
N LEU A 190 14.17 3.20 -0.08
CA LEU A 190 15.11 2.32 -0.75
C LEU A 190 14.44 1.03 -1.21
N ILE A 191 13.74 0.32 -0.31
CA ILE A 191 13.06 -0.91 -0.69
C ILE A 191 11.96 -0.67 -1.73
N VAL A 192 11.20 0.43 -1.61
CA VAL A 192 10.14 0.75 -2.57
C VAL A 192 10.72 1.11 -3.94
N HIS A 193 11.78 1.91 -3.97
CA HIS A 193 12.51 2.23 -5.20
C HIS A 193 13.04 0.98 -5.89
N MET A 194 13.73 0.12 -5.13
CA MET A 194 14.32 -1.08 -5.68
C MET A 194 13.27 -2.09 -6.16
N LEU A 195 12.21 -2.33 -5.40
CA LEU A 195 11.12 -3.22 -5.85
C LEU A 195 10.47 -2.74 -7.15
N TRP A 196 10.28 -1.42 -7.29
CA TRP A 196 9.73 -0.84 -8.51
C TRP A 196 10.71 -0.94 -9.69
N SER A 197 11.99 -0.58 -9.51
CA SER A 197 13.04 -0.72 -10.55
C SER A 197 13.18 -2.17 -11.00
N ILE A 198 13.24 -3.12 -10.06
CA ILE A 198 13.27 -4.56 -10.34
C ILE A 198 12.04 -4.99 -11.14
N PHE A 199 10.82 -4.61 -10.73
CA PHE A 199 9.60 -4.95 -11.47
C PHE A 199 9.62 -4.35 -12.88
N ASN A 200 10.06 -3.10 -13.03
CA ASN A 200 10.10 -2.43 -14.31
C ASN A 200 11.12 -3.08 -15.27
N GLN A 201 12.25 -3.56 -14.76
CA GLN A 201 13.27 -4.24 -15.54
C GLN A 201 12.92 -5.71 -15.84
N PHE A 202 12.22 -6.38 -14.92
CA PHE A 202 11.81 -7.78 -15.03
C PHE A 202 10.29 -7.91 -14.91
N PRO A 203 9.52 -7.44 -15.92
CA PRO A 203 8.06 -7.45 -15.85
C PRO A 203 7.45 -8.85 -15.72
N ASP A 204 8.18 -9.90 -16.11
CA ASP A 204 7.73 -11.28 -15.99
C ASP A 204 7.92 -11.86 -14.58
N ALA A 205 8.74 -11.20 -13.74
CA ALA A 205 8.83 -11.52 -12.32
C ALA A 205 7.58 -10.98 -11.62
N TYR A 206 6.74 -11.89 -11.12
CA TYR A 206 5.47 -11.56 -10.47
C TYR A 206 5.68 -11.05 -9.04
N ASN A 207 6.57 -11.70 -8.29
CA ASN A 207 6.74 -11.45 -6.85
C ASN A 207 7.27 -10.06 -6.49
N PRO A 208 8.08 -9.34 -7.30
CA PRO A 208 8.42 -7.95 -7.03
C PRO A 208 7.20 -7.03 -6.91
N LEU A 209 6.27 -7.13 -7.88
CA LEU A 209 5.01 -6.38 -7.85
C LEU A 209 4.14 -6.83 -6.66
N PHE A 210 4.09 -8.13 -6.40
CA PHE A 210 3.26 -8.69 -5.34
C PHE A 210 3.75 -8.31 -3.94
N LEU A 211 5.07 -8.32 -3.72
CA LEU A 211 5.67 -7.85 -2.49
C LEU A 211 5.45 -6.34 -2.32
N LEU A 212 5.63 -5.54 -3.37
CA LEU A 212 5.36 -4.11 -3.30
C LEU A 212 3.90 -3.83 -2.94
N TYR A 213 2.95 -4.49 -3.61
CA TYR A 213 1.52 -4.40 -3.28
C TYR A 213 1.24 -4.83 -1.84
N SER A 214 1.86 -5.93 -1.38
CA SER A 214 1.73 -6.41 0.00
C SER A 214 2.19 -5.35 1.00
N LEU A 215 3.31 -4.68 0.73
CA LEU A 215 3.78 -3.56 1.55
C LEU A 215 2.82 -2.37 1.50
N VAL A 216 2.20 -2.07 0.35
CA VAL A 216 1.11 -1.05 0.27
C VAL A 216 -0.06 -1.44 1.16
N ARG A 217 -0.50 -2.71 1.15
CA ARG A 217 -1.60 -3.18 2.01
C ARG A 217 -1.26 -3.12 3.49
N MET A 218 0.00 -3.42 3.85
CA MET A 218 0.48 -3.43 5.24
C MET A 218 0.84 -2.05 5.80
N SER A 219 1.29 -1.12 4.93
CA SER A 219 1.80 0.22 5.31
C SER A 219 1.58 1.27 4.20
N ARG A 220 0.33 1.40 3.72
CA ARG A 220 -0.06 2.26 2.59
C ARG A 220 0.56 3.65 2.59
N LEU A 221 0.50 4.36 3.71
CA LEU A 221 0.98 5.74 3.80
C LEU A 221 2.50 5.83 3.55
N THR A 222 3.28 4.89 4.08
CA THR A 222 4.73 4.88 3.91
C THR A 222 5.09 4.52 2.47
N VAL A 223 4.50 3.46 1.94
CA VAL A 223 4.86 2.93 0.61
C VAL A 223 4.42 3.86 -0.50
N MET A 224 3.19 4.38 -0.45
CA MET A 224 2.71 5.30 -1.50
C MET A 224 3.48 6.63 -1.50
N ALA A 225 3.90 7.12 -0.32
CA ALA A 225 4.74 8.32 -0.24
C ALA A 225 6.17 8.08 -0.78
N ALA A 226 6.70 6.86 -0.63
CA ALA A 226 7.98 6.48 -1.22
C ALA A 226 7.87 6.31 -2.75
N LEU A 227 6.84 5.60 -3.22
CA LEU A 227 6.56 5.34 -4.63
C LEU A 227 6.37 6.64 -5.41
N ALA A 228 5.67 7.61 -4.82
CA ALA A 228 5.47 8.93 -5.39
C ALA A 228 6.74 9.75 -5.66
N ARG A 229 7.90 9.33 -5.12
CA ARG A 229 9.19 9.97 -5.38
C ARG A 229 9.95 9.31 -6.54
N ILE A 230 9.48 8.17 -7.04
CA ILE A 230 10.06 7.50 -8.20
C ILE A 230 9.56 8.22 -9.45
N LEU A 231 10.46 8.67 -10.32
CA LEU A 231 10.07 9.38 -11.53
C LEU A 231 9.39 8.42 -12.52
N GLY A 232 8.25 8.82 -13.09
CA GLY A 232 7.56 8.07 -14.14
C GLY A 232 6.80 6.82 -13.69
N TRP A 233 6.75 6.49 -12.40
CA TRP A 233 6.11 5.27 -11.91
C TRP A 233 4.62 5.17 -12.30
N ALA A 234 3.90 6.30 -12.34
CA ALA A 234 2.49 6.33 -12.72
C ALA A 234 2.30 5.86 -14.17
N ARG A 235 3.07 6.43 -15.10
CA ARG A 235 3.08 6.04 -16.51
C ARG A 235 3.46 4.57 -16.68
N GLN A 236 4.55 4.16 -16.04
CA GLN A 236 5.01 2.77 -16.08
C GLN A 236 3.94 1.80 -15.56
N LEU A 237 3.21 2.15 -14.50
CA LEU A 237 2.10 1.32 -13.98
C LEU A 237 1.02 1.11 -15.05
N VAL A 238 0.65 2.17 -15.78
CA VAL A 238 -0.34 2.11 -16.85
C VAL A 238 0.19 1.31 -18.04
N ASP A 239 1.45 1.50 -18.41
CA ASP A 239 2.10 0.73 -19.48
C ASP A 239 2.11 -0.77 -19.16
N HIS A 240 2.49 -1.15 -17.93
CA HIS A 240 2.47 -2.55 -17.48
C HIS A 240 1.04 -3.13 -17.48
N ALA A 241 0.03 -2.33 -17.11
CA ALA A 241 -1.36 -2.76 -17.12
C ALA A 241 -1.89 -2.96 -18.54
N ASN A 242 -1.55 -2.04 -19.46
CA ASN A 242 -1.87 -2.18 -20.88
C ASN A 242 -1.20 -3.42 -21.48
N GLN A 243 0.08 -3.63 -21.24
CA GLN A 243 0.80 -4.81 -21.72
C GLN A 243 0.20 -6.11 -21.15
N ALA A 244 -0.14 -6.13 -19.85
CA ALA A 244 -0.76 -7.30 -19.22
C ALA A 244 -2.16 -7.59 -19.77
N LEU A 245 -2.91 -6.56 -20.16
CA LEU A 245 -4.21 -6.69 -20.82
C LEU A 245 -4.07 -7.27 -22.23
N ASP A 246 -3.06 -6.82 -22.99
CA ASP A 246 -2.84 -7.23 -24.38
C ASP A 246 -2.29 -8.67 -24.50
N VAL A 247 -1.41 -9.10 -23.57
CA VAL A 247 -0.81 -10.44 -23.57
C VAL A 247 -1.79 -11.52 -23.12
N ASN A 248 -2.73 -11.19 -22.21
CA ASN A 248 -3.64 -12.17 -21.63
C ASN A 248 -4.96 -12.32 -22.40
N LEU A 249 -4.92 -12.83 -23.63
CA LEU A 249 -6.16 -13.26 -24.32
C LEU A 249 -6.89 -14.41 -23.57
N GLN A 250 -6.20 -15.11 -22.66
CA GLN A 250 -6.80 -16.05 -21.70
C GLN A 250 -6.66 -15.50 -20.28
N LEU A 251 -7.36 -14.41 -19.95
CA LEU A 251 -7.57 -13.92 -18.58
C LEU A 251 -8.19 -15.04 -17.71
N ARG A 252 -7.37 -15.96 -17.22
CA ARG A 252 -7.79 -16.91 -16.19
C ARG A 252 -7.97 -16.13 -14.90
N ARG A 253 -9.21 -16.12 -14.42
CA ARG A 253 -9.81 -15.25 -13.38
C ARG A 253 -9.21 -15.35 -11.96
N TYR A 254 -7.98 -15.80 -11.77
CA TYR A 254 -7.43 -15.96 -10.41
C TYR A 254 -5.96 -15.56 -10.30
N LEU A 255 -5.73 -14.43 -9.62
CA LEU A 255 -4.48 -13.95 -9.03
C LEU A 255 -3.33 -13.74 -10.02
N GLY A 256 -3.66 -13.35 -11.25
CA GLY A 256 -2.66 -13.04 -12.28
C GLY A 256 -1.99 -11.67 -12.07
N LYS A 257 -0.97 -11.39 -12.89
CA LYS A 257 -0.31 -10.07 -12.95
C LYS A 257 -1.31 -8.94 -13.24
N PHE A 258 -2.28 -9.17 -14.12
CA PHE A 258 -3.33 -8.19 -14.45
C PHE A 258 -4.15 -7.81 -13.21
N ASP A 259 -4.66 -8.79 -12.47
CA ASP A 259 -5.45 -8.56 -11.25
C ASP A 259 -4.68 -7.71 -10.25
N LEU A 260 -3.40 -8.02 -10.06
CA LEU A 260 -2.53 -7.29 -9.15
C LEU A 260 -2.29 -5.83 -9.57
N LEU A 261 -2.16 -5.57 -10.88
CA LEU A 261 -2.03 -4.21 -11.41
C LEU A 261 -3.32 -3.40 -11.20
N ILE A 262 -4.49 -4.01 -11.41
CA ILE A 262 -5.80 -3.38 -11.11
C ILE A 262 -5.90 -3.04 -9.62
N GLU A 263 -5.51 -3.97 -8.75
CA GLU A 263 -5.54 -3.77 -7.30
C GLU A 263 -4.58 -2.65 -6.87
N PHE A 264 -3.42 -2.54 -7.52
CA PHE A 264 -2.48 -1.45 -7.26
C PHE A 264 -3.03 -0.10 -7.75
N MET A 265 -3.67 -0.06 -8.91
CA MET A 265 -4.36 1.16 -9.38
C MET A 265 -5.49 1.56 -8.42
N ASP A 266 -6.26 0.61 -7.89
CA ASP A 266 -7.30 0.89 -6.89
C ASP A 266 -6.71 1.40 -5.58
N GLU A 267 -5.60 0.82 -5.11
CA GLU A 267 -4.86 1.33 -3.94
C GLU A 267 -4.35 2.77 -4.16
N THR A 268 -3.94 3.09 -5.39
CA THR A 268 -3.56 4.45 -5.79
C THR A 268 -4.75 5.39 -5.72
N ARG A 269 -5.90 5.03 -6.30
CA ARG A 269 -7.17 5.77 -6.17
C ARG A 269 -7.54 5.99 -4.70
N LEU A 270 -7.46 4.96 -3.86
CA LEU A 270 -7.76 5.05 -2.44
C LEU A 270 -6.77 5.95 -1.69
N ALA A 271 -5.51 6.01 -2.13
CA ALA A 271 -4.53 6.93 -1.58
C ALA A 271 -4.89 8.39 -1.93
N PHE A 272 -5.31 8.66 -3.16
CA PHE A 272 -5.82 9.98 -3.55
C PHE A 272 -7.04 10.40 -2.73
N GLY A 273 -8.07 9.54 -2.67
CA GLY A 273 -9.36 9.87 -2.02
C GLY A 273 -9.27 10.14 -0.51
N ARG A 274 -8.14 9.82 0.13
CA ARG A 274 -7.88 10.11 1.56
C ARG A 274 -7.09 11.40 1.78
N GLY A 275 -6.99 12.28 0.78
CA GLY A 275 -6.14 13.46 0.84
C GLY A 275 -4.67 13.08 0.83
N GLY A 276 -4.30 12.22 -0.13
CA GLY A 276 -2.98 11.59 -0.28
C GLY A 276 -1.80 12.57 -0.28
N ASP A 277 -0.59 12.02 -0.31
CA ASP A 277 0.63 12.82 -0.44
C ASP A 277 0.59 13.63 -1.75
N MET A 278 0.89 14.93 -1.73
CA MET A 278 1.01 15.74 -2.94
C MET A 278 2.06 15.21 -3.90
N ALA A 279 3.04 14.45 -3.42
CA ALA A 279 3.95 13.74 -4.29
C ALA A 279 3.19 12.75 -5.19
N ILE A 280 2.20 12.02 -4.65
CA ILE A 280 1.36 11.11 -5.46
C ILE A 280 0.62 11.96 -6.48
N TYR A 281 -0.08 13.01 -6.03
CA TYR A 281 -0.78 13.89 -6.96
C TYR A 281 0.12 14.42 -8.07
N ARG A 282 1.29 14.94 -7.73
CA ARG A 282 2.29 15.45 -8.67
C ARG A 282 2.79 14.37 -9.64
N ALA A 283 3.01 13.14 -9.19
CA ALA A 283 3.45 12.06 -10.06
C ALA A 283 2.42 11.71 -11.16
N TRP A 284 1.16 12.07 -10.96
CA TRP A 284 0.08 11.91 -11.92
C TRP A 284 -0.33 13.22 -12.63
N HIS A 285 0.32 14.37 -12.32
CA HIS A 285 -0.07 15.70 -12.85
C HIS A 285 1.08 16.54 -13.42
N LEU A 286 2.35 16.27 -13.07
CA LEU A 286 3.50 17.10 -13.46
C LEU A 286 4.29 16.55 -14.64
N SER A 287 4.05 15.32 -15.08
CA SER A 287 4.54 14.87 -16.36
C SER A 287 3.84 15.67 -17.45
N GLU A 288 4.56 16.06 -18.50
CA GLU A 288 3.97 16.53 -19.77
C GLU A 288 3.07 15.45 -20.45
N GLY A 289 2.85 14.33 -19.77
CA GLY A 289 2.10 13.18 -20.23
C GLY A 289 0.61 13.28 -19.94
N ARG A 290 -0.11 12.34 -20.54
CA ARG A 290 -1.55 12.15 -20.42
C ARG A 290 -1.87 10.96 -19.52
N GLU A 291 -1.10 10.76 -18.43
CA GLU A 291 -1.17 9.52 -17.64
C GLU A 291 -2.55 9.29 -17.02
N ARG A 292 -3.27 10.35 -16.66
CA ARG A 292 -4.63 10.25 -16.09
C ARG A 292 -5.61 9.82 -17.16
N GLU A 293 -5.49 10.40 -18.35
CA GLU A 293 -6.25 10.03 -19.52
C GLU A 293 -5.96 8.59 -19.92
N ASP A 294 -4.69 8.18 -19.88
CA ASP A 294 -4.27 6.81 -20.19
C ASP A 294 -4.89 5.79 -19.23
N VAL A 295 -5.08 6.11 -17.94
CA VAL A 295 -5.83 5.25 -17.00
C VAL A 295 -7.30 5.14 -17.39
N VAL A 296 -7.95 6.25 -17.77
CA VAL A 296 -9.36 6.25 -18.21
C VAL A 296 -9.51 5.41 -19.48
N LEU A 297 -8.60 5.59 -20.45
CA LEU A 297 -8.59 4.84 -21.70
C LEU A 297 -8.31 3.36 -21.46
N PHE A 298 -7.38 3.03 -20.57
CA PHE A 298 -7.11 1.66 -20.13
C PHE A 298 -8.36 1.01 -19.52
N ALA A 299 -8.98 1.65 -18.53
CA ALA A 299 -10.16 1.12 -17.87
C ALA A 299 -11.33 0.96 -18.85
N SER A 300 -11.53 1.94 -19.74
CA SER A 300 -12.53 1.92 -20.81
C SER A 300 -12.30 0.73 -21.75
N ARG A 301 -11.07 0.55 -22.24
CA ARG A 301 -10.68 -0.54 -23.12
C ARG A 301 -10.93 -1.90 -22.47
N ALA A 302 -10.48 -2.08 -21.23
CA ALA A 302 -10.72 -3.31 -20.47
C ALA A 302 -12.23 -3.60 -20.32
N LEU A 303 -13.02 -2.60 -19.93
CA LEU A 303 -14.48 -2.73 -19.78
C LEU A 303 -15.22 -2.96 -21.10
N CYS A 304 -14.62 -2.73 -22.26
CA CYS A 304 -15.21 -3.02 -23.56
C CYS A 304 -14.87 -4.41 -24.10
N MET A 305 -13.93 -5.13 -23.48
CA MET A 305 -13.59 -6.50 -23.85
C MET A 305 -14.69 -7.48 -23.44
N ASP A 306 -14.91 -8.54 -24.22
CA ASP A 306 -15.94 -9.56 -23.95
C ASP A 306 -15.84 -10.19 -22.56
N THR A 307 -14.63 -10.23 -21.98
CA THR A 307 -14.42 -10.74 -20.62
C THR A 307 -15.10 -9.89 -19.54
N PHE A 308 -15.20 -8.56 -19.74
CA PHE A 308 -15.68 -7.60 -18.74
C PHE A 308 -16.94 -6.84 -19.12
N LYS A 309 -17.24 -6.71 -20.43
CA LYS A 309 -18.32 -5.87 -20.98
C LYS A 309 -19.64 -6.02 -20.23
N ASP A 310 -20.06 -7.26 -20.02
CA ASP A 310 -21.31 -7.60 -19.33
C ASP A 310 -21.08 -8.24 -17.96
N SER A 311 -19.85 -8.20 -17.44
CA SER A 311 -19.52 -8.73 -16.11
C SER A 311 -19.82 -7.72 -15.00
N TYR A 312 -20.43 -8.20 -13.93
CA TYR A 312 -20.68 -7.45 -12.68
C TYR A 312 -19.85 -8.00 -11.53
N ASP A 313 -18.77 -8.71 -11.81
CA ASP A 313 -17.84 -9.15 -10.78
C ASP A 313 -17.04 -7.98 -10.18
N LEU A 314 -16.36 -8.28 -9.07
CA LEU A 314 -15.56 -7.32 -8.31
C LEU A 314 -14.46 -6.65 -9.16
N GLN A 315 -13.93 -7.32 -10.20
CA GLN A 315 -12.88 -6.75 -11.04
C GLN A 315 -13.46 -5.72 -12.02
N ALA A 316 -14.58 -6.04 -12.67
CA ALA A 316 -15.27 -5.09 -13.52
C ALA A 316 -15.76 -3.87 -12.72
N GLU A 317 -16.24 -4.06 -11.50
CA GLU A 317 -16.60 -2.96 -10.59
C GLU A 317 -15.39 -2.08 -10.24
N LYS A 318 -14.23 -2.68 -9.95
CA LYS A 318 -12.98 -1.94 -9.71
C LYS A 318 -12.54 -1.13 -10.92
N LEU A 319 -12.60 -1.71 -12.12
CA LEU A 319 -12.29 -0.99 -13.37
C LEU A 319 -13.22 0.22 -13.56
N VAL A 320 -14.52 0.07 -13.26
CA VAL A 320 -15.47 1.20 -13.29
C VAL A 320 -15.07 2.28 -12.29
N PHE A 321 -14.73 1.92 -11.05
CA PHE A 321 -14.30 2.89 -10.04
C PHE A 321 -12.98 3.58 -10.38
N ILE A 322 -12.02 2.84 -10.94
CA ILE A 322 -10.74 3.41 -11.41
C ILE A 322 -11.00 4.38 -12.55
N GLY A 323 -11.70 3.95 -13.62
CA GLY A 323 -11.98 4.79 -14.79
C GLY A 323 -12.78 6.04 -14.45
N THR A 324 -13.84 5.90 -13.65
CA THR A 324 -14.67 7.02 -13.19
C THR A 324 -13.86 8.02 -12.38
N PHE A 325 -13.07 7.54 -11.41
CA PHE A 325 -12.28 8.41 -10.56
C PHE A 325 -11.23 9.22 -11.34
N PHE A 326 -10.49 8.57 -12.24
CA PHE A 326 -9.48 9.27 -13.03
C PHE A 326 -10.12 10.21 -14.05
N TYR A 327 -11.30 9.88 -14.59
CA TYR A 327 -12.07 10.79 -15.43
C TYR A 327 -12.47 12.06 -14.65
N GLU A 328 -13.00 11.91 -13.44
CA GLU A 328 -13.33 13.04 -12.57
C GLU A 328 -12.10 13.91 -12.28
N ILE A 329 -10.91 13.32 -12.07
CA ILE A 329 -9.68 14.10 -11.87
C ILE A 329 -9.28 14.87 -13.14
N CYS A 330 -9.37 14.25 -14.32
CA CYS A 330 -9.10 14.93 -15.58
C CYS A 330 -10.03 16.14 -15.77
N ASP A 331 -11.32 15.97 -15.50
CA ASP A 331 -12.34 16.99 -15.68
C ASP A 331 -12.27 18.09 -14.61
N THR A 332 -12.03 17.73 -13.35
CA THR A 332 -11.93 18.70 -12.23
C THR A 332 -10.68 19.58 -12.30
N THR A 333 -9.68 19.27 -13.13
CA THR A 333 -8.61 20.26 -13.40
C THR A 333 -9.11 21.51 -14.15
N SER A 334 -10.34 21.51 -14.68
CA SER A 334 -11.02 22.71 -15.19
C SER A 334 -11.43 23.72 -14.12
N VAL A 335 -11.38 23.34 -12.84
CA VAL A 335 -11.83 24.14 -11.69
C VAL A 335 -11.03 25.44 -11.48
N PHE A 336 -9.89 25.62 -12.15
CA PHE A 336 -9.14 26.89 -12.21
C PHE A 336 -9.38 27.72 -13.48
N GLY A 337 -10.45 27.45 -14.23
CA GLY A 337 -10.80 28.22 -15.44
C GLY A 337 -9.97 27.87 -16.69
N PHE A 338 -9.13 26.84 -16.62
CA PHE A 338 -8.45 26.28 -17.78
C PHE A 338 -9.25 25.08 -18.29
N ASN A 339 -9.94 25.25 -19.41
CA ASN A 339 -10.46 24.10 -20.13
C ASN A 339 -9.27 23.40 -20.80
N ILE A 340 -8.66 22.43 -20.10
CA ILE A 340 -7.55 21.63 -20.64
C ILE A 340 -8.03 20.71 -21.78
N MET A 341 -9.34 20.53 -21.92
CA MET A 341 -9.95 19.55 -22.82
C MET A 341 -10.30 20.18 -24.17
N GLY A 342 -9.25 20.44 -24.96
CA GLY A 342 -9.38 20.89 -26.36
C GLY A 342 -9.60 19.77 -27.39
N GLU A 343 -9.45 18.49 -26.99
CA GLU A 343 -9.64 17.34 -27.88
C GLU A 343 -10.88 16.52 -27.45
N GLU A 344 -11.68 16.10 -28.42
CA GLU A 344 -12.78 15.15 -28.19
C GLU A 344 -12.20 13.83 -27.67
N TRP A 345 -12.66 13.36 -26.50
CA TRP A 345 -12.30 12.03 -26.02
C TRP A 345 -12.77 10.97 -27.01
N PRO A 346 -12.02 9.86 -27.16
CA PRO A 346 -12.58 8.70 -27.83
C PRO A 346 -13.81 8.17 -27.05
N PRO A 347 -14.73 7.45 -27.72
CA PRO A 347 -15.86 6.83 -27.04
C PRO A 347 -15.42 6.00 -25.83
N LEU A 348 -15.85 6.40 -24.64
CA LEU A 348 -15.58 5.67 -23.40
C LEU A 348 -16.60 4.57 -23.20
N SER A 349 -16.22 3.53 -22.43
CA SER A 349 -17.16 2.52 -21.96
C SER A 349 -18.35 3.21 -21.28
N PRO A 350 -19.60 2.84 -21.61
CA PRO A 350 -20.78 3.47 -21.01
C PRO A 350 -20.89 3.23 -19.50
N ARG A 351 -20.05 2.34 -18.94
CA ARG A 351 -19.97 2.06 -17.51
C ARG A 351 -19.11 3.07 -16.75
N ILE A 352 -18.24 3.81 -17.44
CA ILE A 352 -17.49 4.91 -16.83
C ILE A 352 -18.44 6.10 -16.70
N VAL A 353 -18.61 6.58 -15.48
CA VAL A 353 -19.47 7.74 -15.23
C VAL A 353 -18.71 8.99 -15.66
N THR A 354 -19.12 9.59 -16.77
CA THR A 354 -18.51 10.80 -17.34
C THR A 354 -19.20 12.09 -16.88
N LYS A 355 -20.27 11.98 -16.09
CA LYS A 355 -20.89 13.17 -15.49
C LYS A 355 -20.03 13.60 -14.29
N PRO A 356 -19.64 14.88 -14.19
CA PRO A 356 -18.84 15.35 -13.07
C PRO A 356 -19.55 14.98 -11.76
N TYR A 357 -18.87 14.21 -10.90
CA TYR A 357 -19.44 13.87 -9.60
C TYR A 357 -19.56 15.14 -8.77
N ASN A 358 -20.80 15.55 -8.54
CA ASN A 358 -21.10 16.63 -7.64
C ASN A 358 -21.47 16.02 -6.28
N PRO A 359 -20.57 16.08 -5.27
CA PRO A 359 -20.86 15.48 -3.97
C PRO A 359 -22.07 16.11 -3.26
N PHE A 360 -22.58 17.25 -3.74
CA PHE A 360 -23.73 17.94 -3.18
C PHE A 360 -25.08 17.47 -3.75
N THR A 361 -25.13 16.83 -4.92
CA THR A 361 -26.41 16.33 -5.47
C THR A 361 -27.05 15.30 -4.54
N LYS A 362 -26.24 14.38 -3.99
CA LYS A 362 -26.72 13.42 -2.99
C LYS A 362 -27.26 14.08 -1.71
N TYR A 363 -26.79 15.28 -1.33
CA TYR A 363 -27.32 15.99 -0.17
C TYR A 363 -28.62 16.74 -0.47
N LEU A 364 -28.90 17.03 -1.74
CA LEU A 364 -30.19 17.57 -2.15
C LEU A 364 -31.23 16.45 -2.18
N GLU A 365 -30.85 15.26 -2.65
CA GLU A 365 -31.70 14.07 -2.63
C GLU A 365 -31.98 13.59 -1.19
N ASP A 366 -30.94 13.57 -0.35
CA ASP A 366 -31.04 13.20 1.07
C ASP A 366 -30.15 14.12 1.95
N PRO A 367 -30.73 15.18 2.52
CA PRO A 367 -30.04 16.07 3.46
C PRO A 367 -29.48 15.37 4.69
N GLY A 368 -29.96 14.17 5.05
CA GLY A 368 -29.42 13.36 6.14
C GLY A 368 -28.01 12.84 5.87
N LEU A 369 -27.64 12.62 4.60
CA LEU A 369 -26.34 12.08 4.22
C LEU A 369 -25.17 12.98 4.66
N ILE A 370 -25.36 14.30 4.75
CA ILE A 370 -24.30 15.20 5.23
C ILE A 370 -23.93 14.91 6.68
N LYS A 371 -24.91 14.50 7.51
CA LYS A 371 -24.70 14.17 8.92
C LYS A 371 -23.92 12.86 9.05
N THR A 372 -24.27 11.88 8.24
CA THR A 372 -23.57 10.59 8.16
C THR A 372 -22.13 10.77 7.72
N ASP A 373 -21.90 11.54 6.66
CA ASP A 373 -20.55 11.87 6.17
C ASP A 373 -19.72 12.59 7.25
N ALA A 374 -20.31 13.56 7.95
CA ALA A 374 -19.64 14.26 9.05
C ALA A 374 -19.22 13.30 10.18
N CYS A 375 -20.09 12.36 10.55
CA CYS A 375 -19.75 11.35 11.57
C CYS A 375 -18.63 10.41 11.10
N GLU A 376 -18.62 10.03 9.82
CA GLU A 376 -17.54 9.24 9.23
C GLU A 376 -16.21 10.01 9.28
N LYS A 377 -16.22 11.32 9.04
CA LYS A 377 -15.03 12.19 9.17
C LYS A 377 -14.53 12.25 10.62
N ILE A 378 -15.42 12.37 11.62
CA ILE A 378 -15.02 12.31 13.03
C ILE A 378 -14.37 10.96 13.36
N TYR A 379 -14.98 9.86 12.92
CA TYR A 379 -14.42 8.53 13.12
C TYR A 379 -13.03 8.41 12.49
N LYS A 380 -12.85 8.86 11.24
CA LYS A 380 -11.55 8.88 10.57
C LYS A 380 -10.51 9.66 11.40
N MET A 381 -10.86 10.85 11.90
CA MET A 381 -9.99 11.63 12.79
C MET A 381 -9.65 10.89 14.11
N ALA A 382 -10.61 10.18 14.70
CA ALA A 382 -10.42 9.45 15.95
C ALA A 382 -9.60 8.15 15.81
N SER A 383 -9.73 7.49 14.65
CA SER A 383 -8.97 6.30 14.26
C SER A 383 -7.58 6.62 13.71
N PHE A 384 -7.33 7.90 13.38
CA PHE A 384 -6.04 8.32 12.83
C PHE A 384 -4.92 8.02 13.84
N ASN A 385 -3.93 7.24 13.38
CA ASN A 385 -2.81 6.80 14.21
C ASN A 385 -1.61 7.78 14.15
N GLY A 386 -1.80 8.99 13.64
CA GLY A 386 -0.77 10.04 13.62
C GLY A 386 -1.05 11.18 14.58
N CYS A 387 -0.03 11.97 14.87
CA CYS A 387 -0.18 13.21 15.61
C CYS A 387 -1.07 14.19 14.83
N ALA A 388 -2.00 14.83 15.54
CA ALA A 388 -2.91 15.81 14.96
C ALA A 388 -2.32 17.22 14.90
N ALA A 389 -1.10 17.43 15.38
CA ALA A 389 -0.44 18.72 15.28
C ALA A 389 -0.10 19.03 13.80
N PRO A 390 -0.36 20.26 13.33
CA PRO A 390 -0.26 20.65 11.92
C PRO A 390 1.07 20.29 11.23
N ASN A 391 2.18 20.40 11.95
CA ASN A 391 3.54 20.19 11.43
C ASN A 391 4.23 18.95 12.05
N CYS A 392 3.47 18.03 12.65
CA CYS A 392 4.04 16.82 13.23
C CYS A 392 3.65 15.58 12.41
N PHE A 393 4.64 14.85 11.92
CA PHE A 393 4.45 13.63 11.14
C PHE A 393 4.58 12.35 11.96
N ALA A 394 4.72 12.47 13.28
CA ALA A 394 4.90 11.32 14.15
C ALA A 394 3.68 10.40 14.10
N LEU A 395 3.93 9.11 13.85
CA LEU A 395 2.92 8.06 13.86
C LEU A 395 3.06 7.24 15.15
N LYS A 396 1.98 6.61 15.56
CA LYS A 396 2.01 5.61 16.63
C LYS A 396 3.03 4.50 16.33
N ALA A 397 3.19 4.14 15.06
CA ALA A 397 4.14 3.15 14.58
C ALA A 397 5.60 3.59 14.78
N THR A 398 5.90 4.87 14.57
CA THR A 398 7.28 5.38 14.62
C THR A 398 7.73 5.74 16.05
N LEU A 399 6.80 5.98 16.97
CA LEU A 399 7.11 6.37 18.35
C LEU A 399 7.16 5.21 19.35
N ASP A 400 6.75 4.01 18.94
CA ASP A 400 6.56 2.85 19.81
C ASP A 400 5.78 3.12 21.12
N ARG A 401 4.86 4.10 21.08
CA ARG A 401 4.00 4.45 22.22
C ARG A 401 2.64 4.93 21.77
N LYS A 402 1.67 4.90 22.68
CA LYS A 402 0.32 5.43 22.41
C LYS A 402 0.37 6.96 22.37
N LEU A 403 -0.23 7.53 21.32
CA LEU A 403 -0.49 8.97 21.25
C LEU A 403 -1.53 9.37 22.32
N GLN A 404 -1.32 10.52 22.95
CA GLN A 404 -2.21 11.09 23.96
C GLN A 404 -3.44 11.71 23.29
N ALA A 405 -4.65 11.28 23.64
CA ALA A 405 -5.84 11.93 23.11
C ALA A 405 -6.09 13.27 23.80
N CYS A 406 -6.67 14.23 23.08
CA CYS A 406 -7.16 15.46 23.68
C CYS A 406 -8.14 15.14 24.83
N SER A 407 -7.91 15.68 26.01
CA SER A 407 -8.72 15.40 27.21
C SER A 407 -10.14 15.96 27.14
N ALA A 408 -10.41 16.92 26.24
CA ALA A 408 -11.72 17.56 26.13
C ALA A 408 -12.61 16.94 25.03
N CYS A 409 -12.07 16.70 23.83
CA CYS A 409 -12.86 16.13 22.73
C CYS A 409 -12.68 14.62 22.56
N HIS A 410 -11.58 14.04 23.02
CA HIS A 410 -11.21 12.62 22.85
C HIS A 410 -11.13 12.09 21.40
N VAL A 411 -11.32 12.96 20.40
CA VAL A 411 -11.24 12.62 18.97
C VAL A 411 -9.77 12.60 18.52
N VAL A 412 -9.10 13.75 18.51
CA VAL A 412 -7.73 13.86 17.99
C VAL A 412 -6.66 13.45 19.02
N ARG A 413 -5.46 13.09 18.54
CA ARG A 413 -4.35 12.60 19.36
C ARG A 413 -3.03 13.33 19.08
N TYR A 414 -2.15 13.40 20.07
CA TYR A 414 -0.87 14.10 20.01
C TYR A 414 0.26 13.21 20.53
N CYS A 415 1.46 13.39 20.00
CA CYS A 415 2.65 12.68 20.49
C CYS A 415 3.20 13.29 21.78
N SER A 416 2.87 14.55 22.08
CA SER A 416 3.32 15.25 23.27
C SER A 416 2.39 16.42 23.64
N PRO A 417 2.46 16.96 24.87
CA PRO A 417 1.75 18.17 25.29
C PRO A 417 2.09 19.41 24.45
N GLU A 418 3.34 19.53 24.00
CA GLU A 418 3.81 20.65 23.16
C GLU A 418 3.11 20.62 21.80
N CYS A 419 2.97 19.44 21.19
CA CYS A 419 2.23 19.27 19.95
C CYS A 419 0.73 19.59 20.12
N GLN A 420 0.14 19.24 21.27
CA GLN A 420 -1.23 19.64 21.59
C GLN A 420 -1.35 21.17 21.68
N HIS A 421 -0.41 21.82 22.36
CA HIS A 421 -0.39 23.28 22.52
C HIS A 421 -0.21 24.01 21.17
N ALA A 422 0.72 23.53 20.33
CA ALA A 422 0.94 24.05 18.99
C ALA A 422 -0.33 23.93 18.13
N ALA A 423 -1.01 22.78 18.17
CA ALA A 423 -2.27 22.60 17.46
C ALA A 423 -3.38 23.54 17.98
N TRP A 424 -3.44 23.79 19.29
CA TRP A 424 -4.44 24.70 19.87
C TRP A 424 -4.27 26.14 19.43
N LYS A 425 -3.02 26.60 19.27
CA LYS A 425 -2.66 27.97 18.92
C LYS A 425 -2.38 28.19 17.42
N HIS A 426 -2.53 27.17 16.59
CA HIS A 426 -2.21 27.27 15.17
C HIS A 426 -3.06 28.35 14.50
N VAL A 427 -2.44 29.24 13.72
CA VAL A 427 -3.09 30.43 13.14
C VAL A 427 -4.23 30.03 12.18
N GLU A 428 -3.98 29.07 11.29
CA GLU A 428 -4.94 28.71 10.23
C GLU A 428 -5.93 27.60 10.60
N ILE A 429 -5.53 26.74 11.54
CA ILE A 429 -6.31 25.54 11.95
C ILE A 429 -6.27 25.35 13.47
N PRO A 430 -6.71 26.35 14.25
CA PRO A 430 -6.62 26.31 15.71
C PRO A 430 -7.53 25.23 16.27
N HIS A 431 -6.98 24.18 16.88
CA HIS A 431 -7.78 23.09 17.43
C HIS A 431 -8.72 23.55 18.56
N ARG A 432 -8.48 24.67 19.24
CA ARG A 432 -9.29 25.12 20.40
C ARG A 432 -10.79 25.29 20.09
N PRO A 433 -11.24 26.10 19.11
CA PRO A 433 -12.66 26.20 18.74
C PRO A 433 -13.22 24.85 18.28
N ILE A 434 -12.44 24.10 17.51
CA ILE A 434 -12.79 22.78 16.99
C ILE A 434 -13.00 21.76 18.11
N CYS A 435 -12.16 21.81 19.15
CA CYS A 435 -12.22 20.92 20.29
C CYS A 435 -13.56 21.06 21.02
N ARG A 436 -14.09 22.28 21.12
CA ARG A 436 -15.41 22.52 21.71
C ARG A 436 -16.51 21.90 20.85
N LEU A 437 -16.50 22.14 19.54
CA LEU A 437 -17.45 21.54 18.59
C LEU A 437 -17.44 20.02 18.69
N LEU A 438 -16.26 19.38 18.56
CA LEU A 438 -16.12 17.93 18.63
C LEU A 438 -16.53 17.37 20.00
N SER A 439 -16.23 18.06 21.10
CA SER A 439 -16.66 17.65 22.44
C SER A 439 -18.19 17.68 22.58
N THR A 440 -18.83 18.76 22.11
CA THR A 440 -20.30 18.89 22.09
C THR A 440 -20.93 17.77 21.28
N ILE A 441 -20.43 17.52 20.06
CA ILE A 441 -20.99 16.50 19.17
C ILE A 441 -20.78 15.09 19.74
N THR A 442 -19.61 14.81 20.29
CA THR A 442 -19.32 13.52 20.94
C THR A 442 -20.28 13.25 22.10
N LYS A 443 -20.52 14.24 22.96
CA LYS A 443 -21.49 14.13 24.07
C LYS A 443 -22.92 13.95 23.56
N LYS A 444 -23.30 14.72 22.54
CA LYS A 444 -24.64 14.71 21.93
C LYS A 444 -24.99 13.37 21.30
N LEU A 445 -24.02 12.75 20.62
CA LEU A 445 -24.16 11.44 19.99
C LEU A 445 -23.97 10.28 20.97
N GLY A 446 -23.30 10.51 22.11
CA GLY A 446 -23.03 9.47 23.11
C GLY A 446 -22.07 8.37 22.61
N ILE A 447 -21.21 8.71 21.64
CA ILE A 447 -20.31 7.75 21.00
C ILE A 447 -18.94 7.81 21.65
N GLU A 448 -18.40 6.66 22.01
CA GLU A 448 -16.99 6.49 22.29
C GLU A 448 -16.23 6.19 20.99
N TRP A 449 -15.74 7.23 20.31
CA TRP A 449 -15.11 7.09 18.98
C TRP A 449 -13.95 6.09 18.90
N ARG A 450 -13.30 5.79 20.04
CA ARG A 450 -12.23 4.76 20.13
C ARG A 450 -12.76 3.34 19.94
N LYS A 451 -14.02 3.11 20.27
CA LYS A 451 -14.72 1.83 20.17
C LYS A 451 -15.69 1.82 19.00
N PHE A 452 -15.62 2.78 18.07
CA PHE A 452 -16.57 2.90 16.97
C PHE A 452 -16.68 1.65 16.08
N THR A 453 -15.66 0.80 16.04
CA THR A 453 -15.71 -0.49 15.33
C THR A 453 -16.59 -1.53 16.02
N HIS A 454 -17.01 -1.30 17.27
CA HIS A 454 -17.92 -2.19 17.96
C HIS A 454 -19.37 -1.97 17.48
N PRO A 455 -20.16 -3.02 17.27
CA PRO A 455 -21.53 -2.91 16.76
C PRO A 455 -22.45 -2.02 17.60
N ASP A 456 -22.28 -1.99 18.92
CA ASP A 456 -23.04 -1.13 19.84
C ASP A 456 -22.81 0.37 19.55
N GLN A 457 -21.57 0.76 19.24
CA GLN A 457 -21.24 2.15 18.90
C GLN A 457 -21.77 2.55 17.53
N GLN A 458 -21.80 1.62 16.56
CA GLN A 458 -22.39 1.85 15.25
C GLN A 458 -23.92 2.00 15.35
N ALA A 459 -24.57 1.16 16.14
CA ALA A 459 -26.00 1.26 16.41
C ALA A 459 -26.35 2.56 17.13
N LEU A 460 -25.53 2.99 18.10
CA LEU A 460 -25.68 4.30 18.76
C LEU A 460 -25.56 5.46 17.77
N LEU A 461 -24.60 5.40 16.84
CA LEU A 461 -24.48 6.41 15.79
C LEU A 461 -25.74 6.45 14.93
N GLN A 462 -26.18 5.31 14.39
CA GLN A 462 -27.38 5.24 13.56
C GLN A 462 -28.61 5.82 14.29
N LYS A 463 -28.75 5.54 15.59
CA LYS A 463 -29.84 6.07 16.42
C LYS A 463 -29.75 7.58 16.66
N ASN A 464 -28.54 8.11 16.81
CA ASN A 464 -28.32 9.48 17.29
C ASN A 464 -27.86 10.45 16.19
N VAL A 465 -27.54 10.00 14.98
CA VAL A 465 -27.04 10.85 13.88
C VAL A 465 -27.99 12.00 13.58
N GLU A 466 -29.31 11.78 13.69
CA GLU A 466 -30.32 12.82 13.46
C GLU A 466 -30.24 13.99 14.43
N ARG A 467 -29.64 13.80 15.60
CA ARG A 467 -29.40 14.87 16.57
C ARG A 467 -28.44 15.91 15.98
N LEU A 468 -27.52 15.52 15.10
CA LEU A 468 -26.58 16.44 14.47
C LEU A 468 -27.33 17.45 13.58
N THR A 469 -27.05 18.74 13.74
CA THR A 469 -27.59 19.76 12.85
C THR A 469 -26.80 19.78 11.54
N VAL A 470 -27.43 20.23 10.44
CA VAL A 470 -26.76 20.38 9.14
C VAL A 470 -25.55 21.31 9.25
N LYS A 471 -25.66 22.38 10.04
CA LYS A 471 -24.56 23.31 10.29
C LYS A 471 -23.38 22.64 11.01
N GLU A 472 -23.64 21.90 12.09
CA GLU A 472 -22.58 21.14 12.78
C GLU A 472 -21.91 20.13 11.84
N ALA A 473 -22.68 19.47 10.97
CA ALA A 473 -22.15 18.54 9.98
C ALA A 473 -21.25 19.24 8.94
N GLN A 474 -21.66 20.42 8.44
CA GLN A 474 -20.86 21.23 7.53
C GLN A 474 -19.57 21.73 8.20
N ASP A 475 -19.67 22.22 9.44
CA ASP A 475 -18.51 22.70 10.22
C ASP A 475 -17.47 21.57 10.41
N ILE A 476 -17.91 20.32 10.60
CA ILE A 476 -17.01 19.15 10.67
C ILE A 476 -16.32 18.89 9.33
N LYS A 477 -17.07 18.99 8.21
CA LYS A 477 -16.50 18.76 6.87
C LYS A 477 -15.48 19.83 6.52
N ASP A 478 -15.78 21.09 6.78
CA ASP A 478 -14.88 22.23 6.52
C ASP A 478 -13.61 22.12 7.36
N LEU A 479 -13.77 21.67 8.61
CA LEU A 479 -12.65 21.35 9.48
C LEU A 479 -11.75 20.26 8.89
N GLU A 480 -12.31 19.11 8.53
CA GLU A 480 -11.53 17.99 8.03
C GLU A 480 -10.82 18.35 6.73
N LEU A 481 -11.48 19.14 5.87
CA LEU A 481 -10.88 19.70 4.68
C LEU A 481 -9.68 20.59 5.00
N ARG A 482 -9.83 21.57 5.90
CA ARG A 482 -8.72 22.44 6.32
C ARG A 482 -7.55 21.66 6.92
N MET A 483 -7.83 20.69 7.79
CA MET A 483 -6.79 19.87 8.42
C MET A 483 -6.06 18.98 7.41
N SER A 484 -6.78 18.37 6.47
CA SER A 484 -6.18 17.55 5.42
C SER A 484 -5.35 18.40 4.45
N THR A 485 -5.88 19.52 3.98
CA THR A 485 -5.15 20.47 3.12
C THR A 485 -3.88 21.00 3.78
N TRP A 486 -3.92 21.38 5.06
CA TRP A 486 -2.71 21.84 5.74
C TRP A 486 -1.64 20.73 5.81
N ARG A 487 -2.03 19.53 6.26
CA ARG A 487 -1.09 18.40 6.37
C ARG A 487 -0.49 18.03 5.02
N MET A 488 -1.31 18.08 3.97
CA MET A 488 -0.90 17.86 2.60
C MET A 488 0.19 18.87 2.18
N LEU A 489 -0.01 20.16 2.44
CA LEU A 489 1.00 21.20 2.17
C LEU A 489 2.27 21.03 3.02
N ALA A 490 2.13 20.74 4.32
CA ALA A 490 3.25 20.52 5.23
C ALA A 490 4.11 19.31 4.82
N ARG A 491 3.50 18.24 4.30
CA ARG A 491 4.24 17.09 3.77
C ARG A 491 4.95 17.39 2.47
N ALA A 492 4.38 18.24 1.63
CA ALA A 492 4.95 18.57 0.33
C ALA A 492 6.28 19.33 0.47
N LYS A 493 6.47 20.07 1.58
CA LYS A 493 7.65 20.87 1.90
C LYS A 493 8.00 20.77 3.39
N PRO A 494 8.57 19.64 3.85
CA PRO A 494 8.77 19.40 5.29
C PRO A 494 9.82 20.32 5.92
N THR A 495 10.72 20.91 5.13
CA THR A 495 11.80 21.81 5.57
C THR A 495 11.44 23.29 5.49
N GLU A 496 10.36 23.66 4.79
CA GLU A 496 9.88 25.03 4.71
C GLU A 496 8.64 25.15 5.59
N GLU A 497 8.52 26.24 6.36
CA GLU A 497 7.23 26.53 6.99
C GLU A 497 6.18 26.65 5.89
N SER A 498 5.15 25.80 5.95
CA SER A 498 4.02 25.91 5.03
C SER A 498 3.48 27.32 5.11
N SER A 499 3.61 28.05 4.01
CA SER A 499 3.14 29.44 3.95
C SER A 499 1.63 29.45 4.16
N SER A 500 1.21 30.18 5.19
CA SER A 500 -0.19 30.53 5.45
C SER A 500 -0.87 31.07 4.18
N ASP A 501 -0.15 31.80 3.33
CA ASP A 501 -0.68 32.36 2.08
C ASP A 501 -1.00 31.27 1.06
N VAL A 502 -0.14 30.26 0.91
CA VAL A 502 -0.40 29.13 0.02
C VAL A 502 -1.63 28.36 0.51
N PHE A 503 -1.71 28.09 1.81
CA PHE A 503 -2.89 27.44 2.40
C PHE A 503 -4.17 28.25 2.15
N LYS A 504 -4.17 29.56 2.38
CA LYS A 504 -5.31 30.44 2.14
C LYS A 504 -5.73 30.43 0.67
N LYS A 505 -4.78 30.52 -0.27
CA LYS A 505 -5.07 30.46 -1.71
C LYS A 505 -5.74 29.13 -2.09
N VAL A 506 -5.20 28.01 -1.61
CA VAL A 506 -5.79 26.68 -1.85
C VAL A 506 -7.19 26.58 -1.23
N MET A 507 -7.37 27.00 0.02
CA MET A 507 -8.67 26.94 0.68
C MET A 507 -9.73 27.84 0.01
N ASN A 508 -9.34 29.04 -0.42
CA ASN A 508 -10.24 29.94 -1.15
C ASN A 508 -10.68 29.30 -2.47
N ALA A 509 -9.73 28.74 -3.23
CA ALA A 509 -10.06 28.01 -4.45
C ALA A 509 -11.04 26.87 -4.16
N MET A 510 -10.74 26.01 -3.18
CA MET A 510 -11.59 24.88 -2.77
C MET A 510 -13.01 25.32 -2.38
N ASN A 511 -13.14 26.43 -1.64
CA ASN A 511 -14.45 26.98 -1.25
C ASN A 511 -15.23 27.45 -2.48
N THR A 512 -14.58 28.14 -3.42
CA THR A 512 -15.20 28.56 -4.68
C THR A 512 -15.72 27.35 -5.46
N VAL A 513 -14.97 26.24 -5.53
CA VAL A 513 -15.45 24.99 -6.16
C VAL A 513 -16.70 24.48 -5.49
N GLN A 514 -16.71 24.42 -4.15
CA GLN A 514 -17.85 23.90 -3.39
C GLN A 514 -19.09 24.78 -3.57
N GLU A 515 -18.93 26.10 -3.65
CA GLU A 515 -20.02 27.03 -3.94
C GLU A 515 -20.59 26.80 -5.33
N LEU A 516 -19.73 26.71 -6.35
CA LEU A 516 -20.16 26.41 -7.73
C LEU A 516 -20.85 25.04 -7.82
N GLN A 517 -20.33 24.02 -7.14
CA GLN A 517 -20.94 22.70 -7.08
C GLN A 517 -22.32 22.75 -6.39
N ARG A 518 -22.47 23.46 -5.27
CA ARG A 518 -23.78 23.65 -4.63
C ARG A 518 -24.78 24.36 -5.56
N MET A 519 -24.33 25.40 -6.26
CA MET A 519 -25.16 26.13 -7.21
C MET A 519 -25.59 25.24 -8.39
N ASN A 520 -24.68 24.43 -8.92
CA ASN A 520 -24.98 23.50 -10.01
C ASN A 520 -25.87 22.33 -9.58
N ALA A 521 -25.77 21.89 -8.32
CA ALA A 521 -26.65 20.84 -7.81
C ALA A 521 -28.09 21.34 -7.65
N ALA A 522 -28.28 22.64 -7.34
CA ALA A 522 -29.59 23.25 -7.14
C ALA A 522 -30.32 23.65 -8.43
N LYS A 523 -29.65 23.57 -9.58
CA LYS A 523 -30.24 23.77 -10.92
C LYS A 523 -30.74 22.43 -11.45
#